data_AF-A0A535JB12-F1
#
_entry.id   AF-A0A535JB12-F1
#
_cell.length_a   1.000
_cell.length_b   1.000
_cell.length_c   1.000
_cell.angle_alpha   90.00
_cell.angle_beta   90.00
_cell.angle_gamma   90.00
#
_symmetry.space_group_name_H-M   'P 1'
#
loop_
_entity.id
_entity.type
_entity.pdbx_description
1 polymer ?
#
loop_
_entity_poly.entity_id
_entity_poly.type
_entity_poly.pdbx_seq_one_letter_code
_entity_poly.pdbx_strand_id
1 'polypeptide(L)'
;MPSSESRDQLCLDCRVRRSVADLRDEHARLWRKRERYSSRQANVEQIGRQIARVEDRMGVRIKELVSNERQAADLLRRELEAARGQRYVIKGV
;
A
#
# COMPACT_ATOMS: atom_id res chain seq x y z
N MET A 1 18.39 -5.48 -23.27
CA MET A 1 18.66 -5.48 -21.81
C MET A 1 17.83 -6.58 -21.19
N PRO A 2 18.38 -7.77 -20.90
CA PRO A 2 17.64 -8.83 -20.24
C PRO A 2 17.77 -8.61 -18.73
N SER A 3 16.73 -8.06 -18.10
CA SER A 3 16.66 -7.98 -16.64
C SER A 3 16.28 -9.35 -16.09
N SER A 4 17.31 -10.14 -15.82
CA SER A 4 17.27 -11.42 -15.14
C SER A 4 16.74 -11.25 -13.71
N GLU A 5 15.50 -11.67 -13.43
CA GLU A 5 15.06 -12.18 -12.12
C GLU A 5 13.65 -12.80 -12.22
N SER A 6 13.49 -13.75 -13.14
CA SER A 6 12.27 -14.56 -13.28
C SER A 6 12.48 -15.94 -12.66
N ARG A 7 12.41 -16.01 -11.32
CA ARG A 7 12.10 -17.25 -10.59
C ARG A 7 10.62 -17.17 -10.21
N ASP A 8 9.77 -17.86 -10.98
CA ASP A 8 8.28 -17.92 -10.98
C ASP A 8 7.52 -17.12 -12.06
N GLN A 9 8.17 -16.67 -13.15
CA GLN A 9 7.52 -15.99 -14.28
C GLN A 9 6.71 -14.70 -13.97
N LEU A 10 6.67 -14.24 -12.71
CA LEU A 10 6.10 -12.96 -12.30
C LEU A 10 7.22 -12.04 -11.83
N CYS A 11 7.23 -10.82 -12.37
CA CYS A 11 8.15 -9.76 -11.93
C CYS A 11 8.01 -9.50 -10.41
N LEU A 12 9.06 -9.05 -9.73
CA LEU A 12 9.01 -8.75 -8.28
C LEU A 12 7.84 -7.81 -7.95
N ASP A 13 7.65 -6.75 -8.74
CA ASP A 13 6.50 -5.85 -8.65
C ASP A 13 5.16 -6.58 -8.81
N CYS A 14 5.09 -7.55 -9.72
CA CYS A 14 3.89 -8.34 -9.98
C CYS A 14 3.55 -9.26 -8.80
N ARG A 15 4.56 -9.88 -8.19
CA ARG A 15 4.41 -10.71 -6.99
C ARG A 15 3.95 -9.86 -5.80
N VAL A 16 4.58 -8.70 -5.60
CA VAL A 16 4.20 -7.74 -4.57
C VAL A 16 2.77 -7.28 -4.78
N ARG A 17 2.42 -6.78 -5.98
CA ARG A 17 1.05 -6.35 -6.33
C ARG A 17 0.00 -7.40 -6.03
N ARG A 18 0.26 -8.66 -6.39
CA ARG A 18 -0.65 -9.76 -6.12
C ARG A 18 -0.78 -10.03 -4.61
N SER A 19 0.33 -10.00 -3.88
CA SER A 19 0.35 -10.29 -2.44
C SER A 19 -0.31 -9.19 -1.60
N VAL A 20 -0.27 -7.93 -2.07
CA VAL A 20 -0.91 -6.79 -1.40
C VAL A 20 -2.25 -6.39 -2.01
N ALA A 21 -2.78 -7.12 -3.00
CA ALA A 21 -4.00 -6.74 -3.73
C ALA A 21 -5.21 -6.54 -2.78
N ASP A 22 -5.46 -7.51 -1.91
CA ASP A 22 -6.58 -7.44 -0.95
C ASP A 22 -6.43 -6.25 0.02
N LEU A 23 -5.20 -5.99 0.46
CA LEU A 23 -4.88 -4.87 1.37
C LEU A 23 -5.00 -3.52 0.65
N ARG A 24 -4.64 -3.43 -0.63
CA ARG A 24 -4.84 -2.25 -1.45
C ARG A 24 -6.32 -1.93 -1.63
N ASP A 25 -7.13 -2.95 -1.90
CA ASP A 25 -8.58 -2.77 -2.02
C ASP A 25 -9.20 -2.35 -0.68
N GLU A 26 -8.74 -2.92 0.43
CA GLU A 26 -9.15 -2.51 1.77
C GLU A 26 -8.76 -1.06 2.07
N HIS A 27 -7.52 -0.68 1.76
CA HIS A 27 -7.02 0.68 1.88
C HIS A 27 -7.86 1.67 1.07
N ALA A 28 -8.12 1.37 -0.20
CA ALA A 28 -8.94 2.20 -1.08
C ALA A 28 -10.38 2.34 -0.58
N ARG A 29 -10.98 1.27 -0.04
CA ARG A 29 -12.31 1.29 0.57
C ARG A 29 -12.35 2.18 1.82
N LEU A 30 -11.38 2.03 2.72
CA LEU A 30 -11.27 2.84 3.93
C LEU A 30 -10.99 4.31 3.61
N TRP A 31 -10.18 4.59 2.59
CA TRP A 31 -9.90 5.94 2.13
C TRP A 31 -11.16 6.64 1.62
N ARG A 32 -11.91 6.00 0.72
CA ARG A 32 -13.21 6.51 0.24
C ARG A 32 -14.22 6.68 1.38
N LYS A 33 -14.19 5.78 2.38
CA LYS A 33 -15.01 5.91 3.59
C LYS A 33 -14.59 7.14 4.40
N ARG A 34 -13.29 7.37 4.59
CA ARG A 34 -12.75 8.54 5.27
C ARG A 34 -13.21 9.83 4.60
N GLU A 35 -13.14 9.94 3.28
CA GLU A 35 -13.60 11.13 2.54
C GLU A 35 -15.08 11.41 2.77
N ARG A 36 -15.95 10.39 2.64
CA ARG A 36 -17.40 10.54 2.91
C ARG A 36 -17.73 10.91 4.36
N TYR A 37 -16.91 10.48 5.31
CA TYR A 37 -17.09 10.74 6.73
C TYR A 37 -16.48 12.09 7.15
N SER A 38 -15.42 12.52 6.48
CA SER A 38 -14.83 13.85 6.63
C SER A 38 -15.81 14.95 6.25
N SER A 39 -16.60 14.77 5.18
CA SER A 39 -17.67 15.70 4.82
C SER A 39 -18.83 15.73 5.81
N ARG A 40 -18.89 14.77 6.76
CA ARG A 40 -19.94 14.63 7.78
C ARG A 40 -19.41 14.84 9.21
N GLN A 41 -18.14 15.25 9.38
CA GLN A 41 -17.45 15.42 10.67
C GLN A 41 -17.60 14.23 11.65
N ALA A 42 -17.69 13.00 11.14
CA ALA A 42 -17.92 11.82 11.97
C ALA A 42 -16.73 10.85 11.90
N ASN A 43 -16.20 10.38 13.04
CA ASN A 43 -15.28 9.23 13.16
C ASN A 43 -14.08 9.16 12.19
N VAL A 44 -13.58 10.31 11.71
CA VAL A 44 -12.45 10.39 10.77
C VAL A 44 -11.17 9.82 11.38
N GLU A 45 -10.94 10.05 12.68
CA GLU A 45 -9.78 9.52 13.39
C GLU A 45 -9.78 7.99 13.47
N GLN A 46 -10.93 7.39 13.77
CA GLN A 46 -11.05 5.93 13.86
C GLN A 46 -10.75 5.28 12.51
N ILE A 47 -11.24 5.88 11.42
CA ILE A 47 -10.94 5.42 10.06
C ILE A 47 -9.46 5.65 9.72
N GLY A 48 -8.86 6.76 10.16
CA GLY A 48 -7.43 7.01 10.03
C GLY A 48 -6.58 5.93 10.70
N ARG A 49 -6.95 5.50 11.92
CA ARG A 49 -6.29 4.39 12.61
C ARG A 49 -6.47 3.05 11.89
N GLN A 50 -7.62 2.82 11.25
CA GLN A 50 -7.83 1.63 10.42
C GLN A 50 -6.94 1.64 9.17
N ILE A 51 -6.84 2.78 8.50
CA ILE A 51 -5.95 2.97 7.34
C ILE A 51 -4.50 2.67 7.73
N ALA A 52 -4.00 3.26 8.82
CA ALA A 52 -2.64 3.04 9.29
C ALA A 52 -2.33 1.55 9.56
N ARG A 53 -3.29 0.79 10.12
CA ARG A 53 -3.13 -0.65 10.32
C ARG A 53 -3.04 -1.44 9.01
N VAL A 54 -3.79 -1.03 7.99
CA VAL A 54 -3.71 -1.67 6.67
C VAL A 54 -2.38 -1.35 6.00
N GLU A 55 -1.90 -0.10 6.10
CA GLU A 55 -0.59 0.32 5.60
C GLU A 55 0.55 -0.45 6.26
N ASP A 56 0.49 -0.65 7.58
CA ASP A 56 1.47 -1.45 8.32
C ASP A 56 1.48 -2.92 7.86
N ARG A 57 0.29 -3.55 7.72
CA ARG A 57 0.16 -4.91 7.18
C ARG A 57 0.71 -5.03 5.76
N MET A 58 0.52 -4.02 4.91
CA MET A 58 1.13 -3.98 3.58
C MET A 58 2.65 -3.91 3.68
N GLY A 59 3.19 -3.07 4.56
CA GLY A 59 4.62 -2.96 4.80
C GLY A 59 5.26 -4.27 5.25
N VAL A 60 4.65 -4.96 6.21
CA VAL A 60 5.10 -6.29 6.66
C VAL A 60 5.09 -7.29 5.49
N ARG A 61 4.02 -7.32 4.71
CA ARG A 61 3.90 -8.25 3.56
C ARG A 61 4.93 -7.99 2.46
N ILE A 62 5.31 -6.73 2.25
CA ILE A 62 6.35 -6.37 1.28
C ILE A 62 7.74 -6.71 1.83
N LYS A 63 7.99 -6.48 3.13
CA LYS A 63 9.25 -6.88 3.80
C LYS A 63 9.46 -8.39 3.79
N GLU A 64 8.39 -9.19 3.87
CA GLU A 64 8.45 -10.65 3.70
C GLU A 64 8.90 -11.07 2.29
N LEU A 65 8.63 -10.23 1.27
CA LEU A 65 8.93 -10.51 -0.13
C LEU A 65 10.25 -9.92 -0.61
N VAL A 66 10.76 -8.88 0.07
CA VAL A 66 11.94 -8.11 -0.33
C VAL A 66 12.84 -7.91 0.87
N SER A 67 14.05 -8.45 0.80
CA SER A 67 15.04 -8.38 1.89
C SER A 67 15.66 -6.99 2.08
N ASN A 68 15.53 -6.10 1.10
CA ASN A 68 16.04 -4.74 1.15
C ASN A 68 14.96 -3.76 1.66
N GLU A 69 15.19 -3.18 2.84
CA GLU A 69 14.23 -2.26 3.46
C GLU A 69 13.95 -0.99 2.63
N ARG A 70 14.94 -0.47 1.91
CA ARG A 70 14.75 0.72 1.05
C ARG A 70 13.83 0.40 -0.12
N GLN A 71 14.08 -0.74 -0.77
CA GLN A 71 13.24 -1.21 -1.86
C GLN A 71 11.82 -1.57 -1.40
N ALA A 72 11.69 -2.15 -0.20
CA ALA A 72 10.39 -2.42 0.41
C ALA A 72 9.58 -1.14 0.68
N ALA A 73 10.24 -0.08 1.17
CA ALA A 73 9.60 1.23 1.38
C ALA A 73 9.15 1.88 0.06
N ASP A 74 9.97 1.82 -0.99
CA ASP A 74 9.62 2.33 -2.31
C ASP A 74 8.44 1.60 -2.93
N LEU A 75 8.40 0.26 -2.79
CA LEU A 75 7.30 -0.57 -3.25
C LEU A 75 6.02 -0.27 -2.46
N LEU A 76 6.11 -0.16 -1.13
CA LEU A 76 4.96 0.21 -0.29
C LEU A 76 4.38 1.56 -0.73
N ARG A 77 5.24 2.56 -0.94
CA ARG A 77 4.82 3.89 -1.41
C ARG A 77 4.06 3.80 -2.72
N ARG A 78 4.61 3.10 -3.72
CA ARG A 78 3.98 2.94 -5.04
C ARG A 78 2.61 2.27 -4.94
N GLU A 79 2.49 1.24 -4.10
CA GLU A 79 1.23 0.51 -3.95
C GLU A 79 0.17 1.33 -3.22
N LEU A 80 0.55 2.17 -2.24
CA LEU A 80 -0.35 3.12 -1.58
C LEU A 80 -0.78 4.27 -2.50
N GLU A 81 0.13 4.78 -3.32
CA GLU A 81 -0.18 5.77 -4.38
C GLU A 81 -1.18 5.18 -5.38
N ALA A 82 -0.95 3.95 -5.82
CA ALA A 82 -1.83 3.26 -6.76
C ALA A 82 -3.20 2.91 -6.14
N ALA A 83 -3.27 2.59 -4.84
CA ALA A 83 -4.52 2.30 -4.15
C ALA A 83 -5.41 3.54 -3.97
N ARG A 84 -4.83 4.73 -3.77
CA ARG A 84 -5.59 5.97 -3.63
C ARG A 84 -6.02 6.59 -4.96
N GLY A 85 -5.35 6.27 -6.07
CA GLY A 85 -5.57 6.97 -7.34
C GLY A 85 -5.21 8.46 -7.29
N GLN A 86 -4.49 8.88 -6.25
CA GLN A 86 -4.02 10.24 -5.99
C GLN A 86 -2.59 10.16 -5.43
N ARG A 87 -1.74 11.16 -5.74
CA ARG A 87 -0.37 11.27 -5.23
C ARG A 87 -0.36 11.14 -3.69
N TYR A 88 0.36 10.14 -3.18
CA TYR A 88 0.55 9.91 -1.75
C TYR A 88 1.79 10.68 -1.29
N VAL A 89 1.59 11.67 -0.43
CA VAL A 89 2.70 12.29 0.32
C VAL A 89 2.84 11.47 1.59
N ILE A 90 3.92 10.68 1.69
CA ILE A 90 4.34 10.09 2.96
C ILE A 90 4.63 11.27 3.88
N LYS A 91 3.80 11.50 4.90
CA LYS A 91 4.10 12.46 5.95
C LYS A 91 5.21 11.85 6.82
N GLY A 92 6.43 12.38 6.71
CA GLY A 92 7.54 11.99 7.57
C GLY A 92 8.86 11.71 6.86
N VAL A 93 9.17 12.46 5.79
CA VAL A 93 10.56 12.66 5.33
C VAL A 93 10.88 14.14 5.53
#